data_AF-A0A094HGD1-F1
#
_entry.id   AF-A0A094HGD1-F1
#
_cell.length_a   1.000
_cell.length_b   1.000
_cell.length_c   1.000
_cell.angle_alpha   90.00
_cell.angle_beta   90.00
_cell.angle_gamma   90.00
#
_symmetry.space_group_name_H-M   'P 1'
#
loop_
_entity.id
_entity.type
_entity.pdbx_description
1 polymer ?
#
loop_
_entity_poly.entity_id
_entity_poly.type
_entity_poly.pdbx_seq_one_letter_code
_entity_poly.pdbx_strand_id
1 'polypeptide(L)'
;MVEPPYWLTNKGVDQIQPDEYNKVRVEFMSILEEEELLAGRNTTKRGGLRLADVMNQAWEMGTFWYTLALSSPTGLFQLFYHHIQPRLISIHEEDPDNVMPYYWAQDVFQIISRKLSDKKEYDKQLRKAFDVSAIE
;
A
#
# COMPACT_ATOMS: atom_id res chain seq x y z
N MET A 1 -5.55 11.58 -0.42
CA MET A 1 -5.17 10.67 0.67
C MET A 1 -4.46 11.51 1.72
N VAL A 2 -4.41 11.07 2.98
CA VAL A 2 -3.76 11.85 4.04
C VAL A 2 -2.35 11.31 4.21
N GLU A 3 -1.35 12.16 3.99
CA GLU A 3 0.03 11.72 3.88
C GLU A 3 1.02 12.79 4.41
N PRO A 4 2.22 12.38 4.85
CA PRO A 4 3.24 13.33 5.28
C PRO A 4 3.58 14.34 4.16
N PRO A 5 3.79 15.62 4.47
CA PRO A 5 4.09 16.62 3.45
C PRO A 5 5.42 16.34 2.72
N TYR A 6 5.39 16.19 1.39
CA TYR A 6 6.58 15.85 0.60
C TYR A 6 7.72 16.88 0.69
N TRP A 7 7.39 18.13 1.00
CA TRP A 7 8.33 19.26 1.01
C TRP A 7 9.15 19.37 2.31
N LEU A 8 9.04 18.41 3.24
CA LEU A 8 9.80 18.43 4.50
C LEU A 8 11.32 18.54 4.32
N THR A 9 11.87 18.02 3.23
CA THR A 9 13.32 18.11 2.90
C THR A 9 13.65 19.21 1.89
N ASN A 10 12.66 20.03 1.50
CA ASN A 10 12.80 21.07 0.47
C ASN A 10 13.36 20.52 -0.88
N LYS A 11 13.04 19.27 -1.19
CA LYS A 11 13.40 18.60 -2.46
C LYS A 11 12.20 18.59 -3.41
N GLY A 12 12.50 18.57 -4.71
CA GLY A 12 11.52 18.21 -5.73
C GLY A 12 11.03 16.77 -5.52
N VAL A 13 9.85 16.46 -6.05
CA VAL A 13 9.23 15.12 -5.91
C VAL A 13 10.11 14.01 -6.48
N ASP A 14 10.79 14.28 -7.59
CA ASP A 14 11.78 13.43 -8.26
C ASP A 14 13.11 13.31 -7.50
N GLN A 15 13.35 14.17 -6.50
CA GLN A 15 14.63 14.27 -5.79
C GLN A 15 14.55 13.78 -4.35
N ILE A 16 13.40 13.22 -3.94
CA ILE A 16 13.21 12.74 -2.58
C ILE A 16 14.11 11.53 -2.35
N GLN A 17 15.01 11.64 -1.38
CA GLN A 17 15.78 10.50 -0.87
C GLN A 17 15.05 9.91 0.33
N PRO A 18 14.62 8.62 0.29
CA PRO A 18 13.84 8.01 1.35
C PRO A 18 14.51 8.10 2.72
N ASP A 19 15.82 7.88 2.80
CA ASP A 19 16.55 7.86 4.07
C ASP A 19 16.66 9.24 4.73
N GLU A 20 16.83 10.29 3.92
CA GLU A 20 16.86 11.68 4.39
C GLU A 20 15.46 12.12 4.81
N TYR A 21 14.48 11.86 3.95
CA TYR A 21 13.08 12.21 4.19
C TYR A 21 12.54 11.49 5.43
N ASN A 22 12.85 10.21 5.60
CA ASN A 22 12.37 9.40 6.72
C ASN A 22 12.81 9.98 8.08
N LYS A 23 14.03 10.52 8.18
CA LYS A 23 14.53 11.13 9.43
C LYS A 23 13.66 12.33 9.84
N VAL A 24 13.45 13.26 8.91
CA VAL A 24 12.63 14.47 9.16
C VAL A 24 11.16 14.10 9.34
N ARG A 25 10.66 13.13 8.58
CA ARG A 25 9.29 12.61 8.70
C ARG A 25 9.02 12.03 10.08
N VAL A 26 9.94 11.23 10.62
CA VAL A 26 9.78 10.63 11.96
C VAL A 26 9.71 11.70 13.03
N GLU A 27 10.59 12.72 12.98
CA GLU A 27 10.55 13.86 13.90
C GLU A 27 9.23 14.65 13.79
N PHE A 28 8.79 14.92 12.56
CA PHE A 28 7.52 15.60 12.34
C PHE A 28 6.32 14.77 12.87
N MET A 29 6.32 13.46 12.65
CA MET A 29 5.28 12.56 13.13
C MET A 29 5.27 12.42 14.65
N SER A 30 6.44 12.41 15.32
CA SER A 30 6.49 12.36 16.79
C SER A 30 5.91 13.63 17.41
N ILE A 31 6.26 14.80 16.86
CA ILE A 31 5.69 16.08 17.32
C ILE A 31 4.18 16.11 17.06
N LEU A 32 3.74 15.66 15.88
CA LEU A 32 2.33 15.61 15.54
C LEU A 32 1.55 14.71 16.52
N GLU A 33 2.08 13.53 16.84
CA GLU A 33 1.45 12.62 17.81
C GLU A 33 1.35 13.25 19.21
N GLU A 34 2.42 13.90 19.68
CA GLU A 34 2.43 14.61 20.97
C GLU A 34 1.36 15.72 21.01
N GLU A 35 1.29 16.54 19.97
CA GLU A 35 0.30 17.62 19.85
C GLU A 35 -1.13 17.06 19.77
N GLU A 36 -1.34 15.95 19.06
CA GLU A 36 -2.64 15.27 19.00
C GLU A 36 -3.06 14.74 20.38
N LEU A 37 -2.13 14.21 21.16
CA LEU A 37 -2.39 13.76 22.54
C LEU A 37 -2.74 14.93 23.46
N LEU A 38 -2.06 16.08 23.32
CA LEU A 38 -2.37 17.30 24.07
C LEU A 38 -3.74 17.87 23.69
N ALA A 39 -4.06 17.94 22.40
CA ALA A 39 -5.35 18.40 21.90
C ALA A 39 -6.50 17.43 22.27
N GLY A 40 -6.24 16.13 22.26
CA GLY A 40 -7.17 15.07 22.67
C GLY A 40 -7.51 15.09 24.16
N ARG A 41 -6.66 15.64 25.02
CA ARG A 41 -6.98 15.89 26.45
C ARG A 41 -8.02 16.99 26.62
N ASN A 42 -8.07 17.95 25.70
CA ASN A 42 -9.00 19.09 25.73
C ASN A 42 -10.35 18.80 25.06
N THR A 43 -10.51 17.65 24.41
CA THR A 43 -11.73 17.28 23.69
C THR A 43 -12.34 16.00 24.25
N THR A 44 -13.62 16.04 24.61
CA THR A 44 -14.35 14.92 25.24
C THR A 44 -14.63 13.73 24.30
N LYS A 45 -14.27 13.81 23.02
CA LYS A 45 -14.45 12.75 22.03
C LYS A 45 -13.20 11.90 21.88
N ARG A 46 -12.92 11.08 22.90
CA ARG A 46 -11.95 9.99 22.81
C ARG A 46 -12.49 8.90 21.88
N GLY A 47 -12.00 8.84 20.64
CA GLY A 47 -12.33 7.74 19.73
C GLY A 47 -12.11 8.00 18.23
N GLY A 48 -11.57 9.15 17.84
CA GLY A 48 -11.21 9.40 16.44
C GLY A 48 -9.90 8.71 16.03
N LEU A 49 -9.80 8.35 14.76
CA LEU A 49 -8.52 8.00 14.11
C LEU A 49 -7.54 9.16 14.27
N ARG A 50 -6.32 8.89 14.74
CA ARG A 50 -5.26 9.91 14.84
C ARG A 50 -4.64 10.14 13.47
N LEU A 51 -4.32 11.40 13.18
CA LEU A 51 -3.70 11.80 11.93
C LEU A 51 -2.31 11.19 11.80
N ALA A 52 -1.53 11.21 12.88
CA ALA A 52 -0.19 10.62 12.91
C ALA A 52 -0.23 9.12 12.56
N ASP A 53 -1.19 8.36 13.10
CA ASP A 53 -1.36 6.94 12.82
C ASP A 53 -1.63 6.69 11.34
N VAL A 54 -2.57 7.46 10.76
CA VAL A 54 -2.94 7.34 9.34
C VAL A 54 -1.77 7.71 8.42
N MET A 55 -1.05 8.78 8.73
CA MET A 55 0.10 9.22 7.94
C MET A 55 1.29 8.24 8.03
N ASN A 56 1.54 7.67 9.21
CA ASN A 56 2.54 6.61 9.38
C ASN A 56 2.14 5.35 8.62
N GLN A 57 0.88 4.94 8.70
CA GLN A 57 0.37 3.80 7.92
C GLN A 57 0.53 4.04 6.41
N ALA A 58 0.27 5.25 5.94
CA ALA A 58 0.41 5.60 4.53
C ALA A 58 1.86 5.46 4.04
N TRP A 59 2.84 5.77 4.89
CA TRP A 59 4.26 5.57 4.63
C TRP A 59 4.64 4.08 4.62
N GLU A 60 4.25 3.33 5.65
CA GLU A 60 4.58 1.90 5.78
C GLU A 60 4.02 1.10 4.60
N MET A 61 2.75 1.31 4.26
CA MET A 61 2.12 0.68 3.09
C MET A 61 2.73 1.13 1.76
N GLY A 62 3.48 2.24 1.74
CA GLY A 62 4.06 2.82 0.52
C GLY A 62 3.06 3.61 -0.31
N THR A 63 1.82 3.73 0.15
CA THR A 63 0.77 4.52 -0.53
C THR A 63 1.18 5.97 -0.71
N PHE A 64 1.97 6.54 0.20
CA PHE A 64 2.61 7.85 0.06
C PHE A 64 3.31 8.03 -1.30
N TRP A 65 4.04 7.01 -1.77
CA TRP A 65 4.75 7.09 -3.03
C TRP A 65 3.80 7.06 -4.24
N TYR A 66 2.74 6.26 -4.15
CA TYR A 66 1.72 6.18 -5.21
C TYR A 66 0.98 7.50 -5.40
N THR A 67 0.50 8.08 -4.30
CA THR A 67 -0.25 9.34 -4.35
C THR A 67 0.62 10.49 -4.80
N LEU A 68 1.87 10.53 -4.32
CA LEU A 68 2.83 11.54 -4.74
C LEU A 68 3.16 11.41 -6.23
N ALA A 69 3.33 10.19 -6.74
CA ALA A 69 3.55 9.93 -8.16
C ALA A 69 2.36 10.36 -9.03
N LEU A 70 1.13 10.15 -8.58
CA LEU A 70 -0.08 10.61 -9.26
C LEU A 70 -0.20 12.15 -9.26
N SER A 71 0.32 12.81 -8.23
CA SER A 71 0.26 14.27 -8.11
C SER A 71 1.33 15.01 -8.93
N SER A 72 2.39 14.33 -9.34
CA SER A 72 3.54 14.93 -10.01
C SER A 72 3.93 14.13 -11.27
N PRO A 73 3.50 14.57 -12.47
CA PRO A 73 3.88 13.93 -13.72
C PRO A 73 5.41 13.84 -13.92
N THR A 74 6.16 14.83 -13.42
CA THR A 74 7.62 14.86 -13.51
C THR A 74 8.29 13.85 -12.58
N GLY A 75 7.70 13.57 -11.42
CA GLY A 75 8.20 12.59 -10.45
C GLY A 75 7.74 11.16 -10.71
N LEU A 76 6.69 10.95 -11.52
CA LEU A 76 6.03 9.65 -11.69
C LEU A 76 7.00 8.50 -11.97
N PHE A 77 7.83 8.62 -13.00
CA PHE A 77 8.75 7.53 -13.39
C PHE A 77 9.80 7.27 -12.31
N GLN A 78 10.38 8.34 -11.77
CA GLN A 78 11.40 8.24 -10.73
C GLN A 78 10.84 7.55 -9.49
N LEU A 79 9.67 7.97 -9.02
CA LEU A 79 8.99 7.36 -7.87
C LEU A 79 8.57 5.92 -8.17
N PHE A 80 8.13 5.63 -9.40
CA PHE A 80 7.73 4.29 -9.80
C PHE A 80 8.91 3.31 -9.70
N TYR A 81 10.01 3.61 -10.41
CA TYR A 81 11.16 2.71 -10.49
C TYR A 81 11.92 2.58 -9.16
N HIS A 82 12.01 3.65 -8.37
CA HIS A 82 12.83 3.65 -7.16
C HIS A 82 12.07 3.33 -5.87
N HIS A 83 10.74 3.54 -5.82
CA HIS A 83 10.00 3.43 -4.55
C HIS A 83 8.76 2.55 -4.63
N ILE A 84 8.14 2.42 -5.80
CA ILE A 84 6.92 1.62 -5.98
C ILE A 84 7.25 0.20 -6.46
N GLN A 85 7.92 0.07 -7.60
CA GLN A 85 8.23 -1.20 -8.22
C GLN A 85 9.03 -2.14 -7.28
N PRO A 86 10.06 -1.69 -6.55
CA PRO A 86 10.82 -2.56 -5.65
C PRO A 86 9.97 -3.17 -4.52
N ARG A 87 8.82 -2.58 -4.19
CA ARG A 87 7.88 -3.09 -3.18
C ARG A 87 6.92 -4.15 -3.71
N LEU A 88 6.81 -4.27 -5.03
CA LEU A 88 5.93 -5.22 -5.70
C LEU A 88 6.72 -6.37 -6.33
N ILE A 89 7.90 -6.05 -6.89
CA ILE A 89 8.71 -6.97 -7.68
C ILE A 89 10.17 -6.76 -7.31
N SER A 90 10.81 -7.82 -6.81
CA SER A 90 12.26 -7.84 -6.57
C SER A 90 13.05 -8.27 -7.81
N ILE A 91 12.38 -8.89 -8.79
CA ILE A 91 12.97 -9.49 -9.97
C ILE A 91 12.93 -8.48 -11.12
N HIS A 92 14.10 -8.10 -11.62
CA HIS A 92 14.23 -7.32 -12.87
C HIS A 92 14.08 -8.28 -14.06
N GLU A 93 12.93 -8.93 -14.19
CA GLU A 93 12.60 -9.66 -15.40
C GLU A 93 12.15 -8.67 -16.47
N GLU A 94 12.77 -8.74 -17.65
CA GLU A 94 12.48 -7.84 -18.78
C GLU A 94 11.24 -8.26 -19.57
N ASP A 95 10.68 -9.45 -19.29
CA ASP A 95 9.50 -9.97 -19.98
C ASP A 95 8.21 -9.35 -19.43
N PRO A 96 7.51 -8.49 -20.19
CA PRO A 96 6.29 -7.83 -19.72
C PRO A 96 5.19 -8.80 -19.29
N ASP A 97 5.11 -9.97 -19.93
CA ASP A 97 4.06 -10.96 -19.68
C ASP A 97 4.25 -11.65 -18.31
N ASN A 98 5.50 -11.81 -17.87
CA ASN A 98 5.81 -12.43 -16.59
C ASN A 98 5.73 -11.45 -15.41
N VAL A 99 5.87 -10.15 -15.68
CA VAL A 99 5.91 -9.10 -14.65
C VAL A 99 4.51 -8.63 -14.22
N MET A 100 3.54 -8.65 -15.15
CA MET A 100 2.18 -8.15 -14.90
C MET A 100 1.47 -8.70 -13.66
N PRO A 101 1.52 -10.01 -13.35
CA PRO A 101 0.84 -10.55 -12.16
C PRO A 101 1.29 -9.89 -10.85
N TYR A 102 2.57 -9.56 -10.74
CA TYR A 102 3.12 -8.98 -9.51
C TYR A 102 2.67 -7.53 -9.27
N TYR A 103 2.25 -6.81 -10.32
CA TYR A 103 1.65 -5.49 -10.15
C TYR A 103 0.21 -5.53 -9.61
N TRP A 104 -0.42 -6.71 -9.62
CA TRP A 104 -1.80 -6.88 -9.15
C TRP A 104 -1.90 -7.00 -7.62
N ALA A 105 -0.89 -7.60 -6.98
CA ALA A 105 -0.80 -7.75 -5.53
C ALA A 105 0.62 -8.15 -5.10
N GLN A 106 1.05 -7.73 -3.91
CA GLN A 106 2.36 -8.08 -3.32
C GLN A 106 2.58 -9.60 -3.20
N ASP A 107 1.54 -10.35 -2.83
CA ASP A 107 1.62 -11.81 -2.64
C ASP A 107 0.83 -12.57 -3.72
N VAL A 108 1.01 -12.19 -4.99
CA VAL A 108 0.22 -12.73 -6.11
C VAL A 108 0.21 -14.26 -6.16
N PHE A 109 1.35 -14.91 -5.90
CA PHE A 109 1.43 -16.39 -5.91
C PHE A 109 0.62 -17.04 -4.78
N GLN A 110 0.56 -16.42 -3.61
CA GLN A 110 -0.27 -16.91 -2.50
C GLN A 110 -1.75 -16.77 -2.86
N ILE A 111 -2.13 -15.64 -3.48
CA ILE A 111 -3.49 -15.40 -3.95
C ILE A 111 -3.89 -16.42 -5.02
N ILE A 112 -3.04 -16.63 -6.03
CA ILE A 112 -3.28 -17.61 -7.11
C ILE A 112 -3.42 -19.02 -6.52
N SER A 113 -2.51 -19.42 -5.64
CA SER A 113 -2.53 -20.75 -5.01
C SER A 113 -3.80 -20.98 -4.18
N ARG A 114 -4.23 -19.96 -3.43
CA ARG A 114 -5.50 -20.00 -2.70
C ARG A 114 -6.68 -20.11 -3.66
N LYS A 115 -6.74 -19.27 -4.70
CA LYS A 115 -7.82 -19.29 -5.70
C LYS A 115 -7.93 -20.62 -6.46
N LEU A 116 -6.79 -21.27 -6.76
CA LEU A 116 -6.78 -22.60 -7.36
C LEU A 116 -7.36 -23.67 -6.42
N SER A 117 -7.09 -23.55 -5.12
CA SER A 117 -7.65 -24.46 -4.09
C SER A 117 -9.15 -24.23 -3.92
N ASP A 118 -9.57 -22.96 -3.79
CA ASP A 118 -10.97 -22.55 -3.72
C ASP A 118 -11.75 -23.06 -4.94
N LYS A 119 -11.17 -22.96 -6.15
CA LYS A 119 -11.77 -23.47 -7.38
C LYS A 119 -12.00 -24.98 -7.33
N LYS A 120 -11.00 -25.76 -6.88
CA LYS A 120 -11.13 -27.23 -6.79
C LYS A 120 -12.27 -27.63 -5.86
N GLU A 121 -12.39 -26.95 -4.72
CA GLU A 121 -13.46 -27.21 -3.77
C GLU A 121 -14.82 -26.76 -4.31
N TYR A 122 -14.88 -25.58 -4.95
CA TYR A 122 -16.09 -25.10 -5.61
C TYR A 122 -16.56 -26.06 -6.72
N ASP A 123 -15.66 -26.54 -7.58
CA ASP A 123 -15.98 -27.48 -8.65
C ASP A 123 -16.55 -28.80 -8.09
N LYS A 124 -16.06 -29.27 -6.92
CA LYS A 124 -16.58 -30.44 -6.21
C LYS A 124 -17.98 -30.19 -5.64
N GLN A 125 -18.22 -29.03 -5.04
CA GLN A 125 -19.53 -28.65 -4.52
C GLN A 125 -20.55 -28.50 -5.65
N LEU A 126 -20.13 -27.89 -6.76
CA LEU A 126 -20.97 -27.72 -7.95
C LEU A 126 -21.40 -29.08 -8.52
N ARG A 127 -20.47 -30.02 -8.67
CA ARG A 127 -20.82 -31.39 -9.11
C ARG A 127 -21.84 -32.06 -8.19
N LYS A 128 -21.68 -31.93 -6.87
CA LYS A 128 -22.64 -32.49 -5.90
C LYS A 128 -24.02 -31.83 -5.98
N ALA A 129 -24.07 -30.51 -6.17
CA ALA A 129 -25.32 -29.76 -6.23
C ALA A 129 -26.13 -30.06 -7.49
N PHE A 130 -25.46 -30.43 -8.58
CA PHE A 130 -26.07 -30.71 -9.88
C PHE A 130 -26.03 -32.19 -10.28
N ASP A 131 -25.69 -33.10 -9.35
CA ASP A 131 -25.79 -34.53 -9.60
C ASP A 131 -27.27 -34.93 -9.66
N VAL A 132 -27.74 -35.34 -10.84
CA VAL A 132 -29.16 -35.58 -11.18
C VAL A 132 -29.70 -36.91 -10.61
N SER A 133 -28.97 -37.56 -9.69
CA SER A 133 -29.40 -38.81 -9.04
C SER A 133 -30.35 -38.61 -7.85
N ALA A 134 -30.79 -37.38 -7.56
CA ALA A 134 -31.76 -37.07 -6.50
C ALA A 134 -33.16 -36.65 -7.03
N ILE A 135 -33.45 -36.93 -8.30
CA ILE A 135 -34.80 -36.79 -8.88
C ILE A 135 -35.20 -38.17 -9.43
N GLU A 136 -35.51 -39.09 -8.53
CA GLU A 136 -36.47 -40.18 -8.80
C GLU A 136 -37.89 -39.67 -8.50
#